data_AF-A0A917XXS7-F1
#
_entry.id   AF-A0A917XXS7-F1
#
_cell.length_a   1.000
_cell.length_b   1.000
_cell.length_c   1.000
_cell.angle_alpha   90.00
_cell.angle_beta   90.00
_cell.angle_gamma   90.00
#
_symmetry.space_group_name_H-M   'P 1'
#
loop_
_entity.id
_entity.type
_entity.pdbx_description
1 polymer ?
#
loop_
_entity_poly.entity_id
_entity_poly.type
_entity_poly.pdbx_seq_one_letter_code
_entity_poly.pdbx_strand_id
1 'polypeptide(L)'
;MAGSVIHLEEDTGLPRTHALVIGVGKYPHLAGGEAPVADSDGMRQLSSPPVSARALATWLLSEYNDPQRPLGSLALLLSEEQPAPFVDPRTGTPHDVDVATIDNILVAITEWYDRGDSHVDNRLVFYFCGHGVSQGEDMALLAADIFADEHNPLNDALDFAGLMNGLKRCKASQQVFFVDACRSNSDVLIECSGARFAGRTPLGAGTRPLDLPRRFHIPYYATLAGDRSHARPGQVSLFTEALLKSLAGAASDDPEGDWRVNTSHLLEAIDHFMHQPQFAGAVAGVQVPSVGELPVFVLHELADPPIVPVYVSCECAEDNAAAEFVCREGGQERLRRPPGDVDEEDPQSEWAIELSFGNYDFEARLGDHDVLTKSVTVRPVFRRVQLVKP
;
A
#
# COMPACT_ATOMS: atom_id res chain seq x y z
N MET A 1 -11.25 -9.08 24.00
CA MET A 1 -10.20 -9.61 23.11
C MET A 1 -10.91 -9.97 21.81
N ALA A 2 -10.87 -9.07 20.84
CA ALA A 2 -11.31 -9.38 19.48
C ALA A 2 -10.49 -10.57 18.94
N GLY A 3 -11.12 -11.47 18.18
CA GLY A 3 -10.46 -12.67 17.65
C GLY A 3 -9.38 -12.37 16.61
N SER A 4 -9.33 -11.12 16.13
CA SER A 4 -8.57 -10.63 14.97
C SER A 4 -7.18 -10.03 15.27
N VAL A 5 -6.72 -10.05 16.53
CA VAL A 5 -5.44 -9.42 16.91
C VAL A 5 -4.34 -10.46 17.14
N ILE A 6 -3.26 -10.35 16.38
CA ILE A 6 -2.04 -11.14 16.54
C ILE A 6 -1.06 -10.34 17.39
N HIS A 7 -0.73 -10.87 18.57
CA HIS A 7 0.25 -10.30 19.51
C HIS A 7 1.61 -10.98 19.32
N LEU A 8 2.68 -10.18 19.24
CA LEU A 8 4.02 -10.69 18.91
C LEU A 8 4.94 -10.75 20.12
N GLU A 9 5.01 -9.65 20.87
CA GLU A 9 5.80 -9.55 22.09
C GLU A 9 5.11 -8.59 23.06
N GLU A 10 4.85 -9.04 24.29
CA GLU A 10 4.23 -8.25 25.37
C GLU A 10 5.27 -7.63 26.32
N ASP A 11 6.43 -7.18 25.81
CA ASP A 11 7.37 -6.48 26.68
C ASP A 11 6.88 -5.05 26.95
N THR A 12 6.05 -4.95 27.99
CA THR A 12 5.34 -3.74 28.42
C THR A 12 6.33 -2.70 28.95
N GLY A 13 6.90 -1.92 28.05
CA GLY A 13 7.77 -0.79 28.40
C GLY A 13 8.72 -0.35 27.30
N LEU A 14 8.95 -1.19 26.29
CA LEU A 14 9.75 -0.83 25.13
C LEU A 14 8.87 -0.26 24.01
N PRO A 15 9.41 0.66 23.17
CA PRO A 15 8.69 1.15 22.00
C PRO A 15 8.36 0.02 21.02
N ARG A 16 7.14 0.05 20.45
CA ARG A 16 6.64 -0.93 19.49
C ARG A 16 5.92 -0.27 18.33
N THR A 17 5.85 -1.00 17.21
CA THR A 17 4.93 -0.68 16.12
C THR A 17 3.63 -1.46 16.29
N HIS A 18 2.49 -0.78 16.19
CA HIS A 18 1.17 -1.38 16.23
C HIS A 18 0.44 -1.11 14.92
N ALA A 19 0.08 -2.18 14.21
CA ALA A 19 -0.60 -2.11 12.93
C ALA A 19 -2.10 -2.44 13.05
N LEU A 20 -2.92 -1.70 12.31
CA LEU A 20 -4.32 -1.99 12.05
C LEU A 20 -4.52 -2.03 10.53
N VAL A 21 -4.91 -3.18 10.00
CA VAL A 21 -5.05 -3.46 8.57
C VAL A 21 -6.50 -3.85 8.29
N ILE A 22 -7.15 -3.11 7.40
CA ILE A 22 -8.57 -3.29 7.06
C ILE A 22 -8.70 -3.48 5.54
N GLY A 23 -9.35 -4.56 5.11
CA GLY A 23 -9.64 -4.84 3.70
C GLY A 23 -11.11 -5.16 3.47
N VAL A 24 -11.83 -4.30 2.76
CA VAL A 24 -13.28 -4.45 2.55
C VAL A 24 -13.57 -4.74 1.07
N GLY A 25 -13.83 -6.00 0.76
CA GLY A 25 -14.17 -6.46 -0.59
C GLY A 25 -15.65 -6.76 -0.77
N LYS A 26 -16.22 -7.47 0.21
CA LYS A 26 -17.63 -7.81 0.26
C LYS A 26 -18.45 -6.76 1.00
N TYR A 27 -19.57 -6.39 0.43
CA TYR A 27 -20.52 -5.43 0.97
C TYR A 27 -21.95 -5.99 0.83
N PRO A 28 -22.60 -6.41 1.93
CA PRO A 28 -23.91 -7.06 1.85
C PRO A 28 -25.00 -6.22 1.18
N HIS A 29 -24.89 -4.90 1.26
CA HIS A 29 -25.89 -3.97 0.75
C HIS A 29 -25.57 -3.34 -0.62
N LEU A 30 -24.43 -3.67 -1.22
CA LEU A 30 -24.12 -3.27 -2.60
C LEU A 30 -24.61 -4.32 -3.60
N ALA A 31 -24.71 -3.93 -4.87
CA ALA A 31 -25.04 -4.86 -5.95
C ALA A 31 -24.16 -6.12 -5.90
N GLY A 32 -24.79 -7.30 -5.89
CA GLY A 32 -24.11 -8.60 -5.75
C GLY A 32 -23.98 -9.10 -4.30
N GLY A 33 -24.38 -8.32 -3.29
CA GLY A 33 -24.45 -8.73 -1.89
C GLY A 33 -25.78 -9.41 -1.53
N GLU A 34 -25.93 -9.76 -0.25
CA GLU A 34 -27.09 -10.48 0.28
C GLU A 34 -28.38 -9.66 0.35
N ALA A 35 -28.26 -8.34 0.56
CA ALA A 35 -29.38 -7.43 0.77
C ALA A 35 -29.15 -6.09 0.05
N PRO A 36 -28.98 -6.09 -1.29
CA PRO A 36 -28.60 -4.91 -2.04
C PRO A 36 -29.67 -3.81 -1.97
N VAL A 37 -29.25 -2.57 -1.75
CA VAL A 37 -30.12 -1.40 -1.87
C VAL A 37 -30.35 -1.04 -3.35
N ALA A 38 -31.47 -0.36 -3.64
CA ALA A 38 -31.84 -0.01 -5.00
C ALA A 38 -30.89 1.03 -5.64
N ASP A 39 -30.38 1.97 -4.83
CA ASP A 39 -29.45 3.00 -5.26
C ASP A 39 -28.22 3.02 -4.33
N SER A 40 -27.15 2.38 -4.79
CA SER A 40 -25.87 2.30 -4.08
C SER A 40 -24.82 3.24 -4.67
N ASP A 41 -25.24 4.31 -5.33
CA ASP A 41 -24.36 5.28 -6.01
C ASP A 41 -23.39 4.62 -7.01
N GLY A 42 -23.87 3.57 -7.69
CA GLY A 42 -23.09 2.79 -8.66
C GLY A 42 -21.97 1.91 -8.08
N MET A 43 -21.80 1.87 -6.75
CA MET A 43 -20.81 1.02 -6.08
C MET A 43 -21.15 -0.47 -6.20
N ARG A 44 -20.12 -1.32 -6.21
CA ARG A 44 -20.20 -2.77 -6.40
C ARG A 44 -19.22 -3.49 -5.48
N GLN A 45 -19.29 -4.82 -5.45
CA GLN A 45 -18.28 -5.67 -4.78
C GLN A 45 -16.87 -5.39 -5.33
N LEU A 46 -15.86 -5.52 -4.47
CA LEU A 46 -14.44 -5.38 -4.80
C LEU A 46 -13.71 -6.68 -4.49
N SER A 47 -12.87 -7.15 -5.41
CA SER A 47 -12.12 -8.41 -5.21
C SER A 47 -10.70 -8.19 -4.65
N SER A 48 -10.10 -7.03 -4.92
CA SER A 48 -8.72 -6.73 -4.53
C SER A 48 -8.51 -6.38 -3.04
N PRO A 49 -9.40 -5.64 -2.35
CA PRO A 49 -9.08 -5.12 -1.02
C PRO A 49 -8.72 -6.18 0.03
N PRO A 50 -9.41 -7.33 0.14
CA PRO A 50 -8.99 -8.35 1.08
C PRO A 50 -7.65 -9.00 0.71
N VAL A 51 -7.38 -9.18 -0.59
CA VAL A 51 -6.10 -9.68 -1.09
C VAL A 51 -4.97 -8.73 -0.74
N SER A 52 -5.18 -7.42 -0.95
CA SER A 52 -4.21 -6.37 -0.60
C SER A 52 -3.94 -6.31 0.90
N ALA A 53 -4.99 -6.35 1.73
CA ALA A 53 -4.87 -6.36 3.19
C ALA A 53 -4.10 -7.59 3.70
N ARG A 54 -4.37 -8.79 3.14
CA ARG A 54 -3.61 -10.02 3.46
C ARG A 54 -2.15 -9.93 3.04
N ALA A 55 -1.86 -9.32 1.88
CA ALA A 55 -0.49 -9.14 1.40
C ALA A 55 0.31 -8.23 2.33
N LEU A 56 -0.27 -7.09 2.76
CA LEU A 56 0.37 -6.19 3.71
C LEU A 56 0.50 -6.80 5.11
N ALA A 57 -0.52 -7.51 5.60
CA ALA A 57 -0.47 -8.23 6.86
C ALA A 57 0.65 -9.28 6.88
N THR A 58 0.80 -10.03 5.78
CA THR A 58 1.90 -10.99 5.59
C THR A 58 3.25 -10.28 5.63
N TRP A 59 3.43 -9.19 4.87
CA TRP A 59 4.68 -8.41 4.85
C TRP A 59 5.03 -7.84 6.22
N LEU A 60 4.05 -7.32 6.95
CA LEU A 60 4.25 -6.82 8.32
C LEU A 60 4.77 -7.90 9.26
N LEU A 61 4.36 -9.16 9.07
CA LEU A 61 4.81 -10.25 9.92
C LEU A 61 6.16 -10.82 9.47
N SER A 62 6.41 -10.95 8.16
CA SER A 62 7.60 -11.64 7.67
C SER A 62 8.80 -10.72 7.41
N GLU A 63 8.57 -9.50 6.93
CA GLU A 63 9.62 -8.61 6.42
C GLU A 63 9.82 -7.35 7.26
N TYR A 64 8.76 -6.84 7.91
CA TYR A 64 8.86 -5.59 8.64
C TYR A 64 9.91 -5.66 9.77
N ASN A 65 10.86 -4.75 9.67
CA ASN A 65 11.96 -4.62 10.60
C ASN A 65 12.21 -3.14 10.93
N ASP A 66 12.11 -2.81 12.21
CA ASP A 66 12.54 -1.54 12.80
C ASP A 66 13.15 -1.92 14.16
N PRO A 67 14.49 -1.97 14.30
CA PRO A 67 15.13 -2.41 15.53
C PRO A 67 14.76 -1.56 16.76
N GLN A 68 14.34 -0.30 16.55
CA GLN A 68 13.93 0.59 17.64
C GLN A 68 12.46 0.41 18.02
N ARG A 69 11.62 -0.03 17.07
CA ARG A 69 10.17 -0.19 17.22
C ARG A 69 9.69 -1.45 16.50
N PRO A 70 10.14 -2.65 16.92
CA PRO A 70 9.70 -3.90 16.32
C PRO A 70 8.17 -4.02 16.36
N LEU A 71 7.60 -4.78 15.44
CA LEU A 71 6.15 -5.01 15.42
C LEU A 71 5.72 -5.67 16.73
N GLY A 72 4.83 -5.02 17.48
CA GLY A 72 4.27 -5.53 18.73
C GLY A 72 2.90 -6.17 18.56
N SER A 73 2.08 -5.64 17.64
CA SER A 73 0.74 -6.19 17.35
C SER A 73 0.28 -5.90 15.93
N LEU A 74 -0.50 -6.82 15.38
CA LEU A 74 -1.24 -6.66 14.13
C LEU A 74 -2.72 -6.98 14.36
N ALA A 75 -3.61 -6.01 14.12
CA ALA A 75 -5.04 -6.25 14.03
C ALA A 75 -5.46 -6.32 12.55
N LEU A 76 -6.20 -7.35 12.16
CA LEU A 76 -6.64 -7.58 10.78
C LEU A 76 -8.16 -7.74 10.71
N LEU A 77 -8.83 -6.91 9.92
CA LEU A 77 -10.27 -7.04 9.65
C LEU A 77 -10.49 -7.15 8.15
N LEU A 78 -11.29 -8.15 7.74
CA LEU A 78 -11.53 -8.43 6.33
C LEU A 78 -13.02 -8.62 6.05
N SER A 79 -13.49 -8.13 4.92
CA SER A 79 -14.80 -8.50 4.37
C SER A 79 -14.61 -9.19 3.03
N GLU A 80 -14.82 -10.51 2.99
CA GLU A 80 -14.48 -11.38 1.88
C GLU A 80 -15.69 -12.13 1.34
N GLU A 81 -15.69 -12.39 0.02
CA GLU A 81 -16.68 -13.27 -0.61
C GLU A 81 -16.61 -14.69 -0.04
N GLN A 82 -15.39 -15.18 0.17
CA GLN A 82 -15.11 -16.48 0.76
C GLN A 82 -14.19 -16.29 1.97
N PRO A 83 -14.76 -16.07 3.17
CA PRO A 83 -13.97 -15.89 4.38
C PRO A 83 -13.06 -17.09 4.65
N ALA A 84 -11.80 -16.81 4.97
CA ALA A 84 -10.83 -17.81 5.37
C ALA A 84 -9.98 -17.32 6.54
N PRO A 85 -9.45 -18.21 7.40
CA PRO A 85 -8.49 -17.82 8.41
C PRO A 85 -7.27 -17.12 7.80
N PHE A 86 -6.66 -16.20 8.55
CA PHE A 86 -5.35 -15.67 8.21
C PHE A 86 -4.26 -16.54 8.83
N VAL A 87 -3.36 -17.08 8.01
CA VAL A 87 -2.28 -17.93 8.49
C VAL A 87 -1.04 -17.07 8.72
N ASP A 88 -0.56 -17.01 9.97
CA ASP A 88 0.67 -16.30 10.30
C ASP A 88 1.85 -16.93 9.55
N PRO A 89 2.54 -16.19 8.66
CA PRO A 89 3.61 -16.74 7.83
C PRO A 89 4.82 -17.23 8.64
N ARG A 90 5.01 -16.77 9.87
CA ARG A 90 6.15 -17.16 10.72
C ARG A 90 5.92 -18.45 11.48
N THR A 91 4.68 -18.67 11.92
CA THR A 91 4.32 -19.78 12.82
C THR A 91 3.46 -20.84 12.16
N GLY A 92 2.82 -20.53 11.02
CA GLY A 92 1.82 -21.36 10.38
C GLY A 92 0.49 -21.43 11.14
N THR A 93 0.30 -20.59 12.17
CA THR A 93 -0.90 -20.60 13.01
C THR A 93 -2.06 -19.92 12.29
N PRO A 94 -3.24 -20.56 12.16
CA PRO A 94 -4.42 -19.90 11.64
C PRO A 94 -5.07 -19.01 12.71
N HIS A 95 -5.49 -17.82 12.30
CA HIS A 95 -6.21 -16.84 13.10
C HIS A 95 -7.57 -16.57 12.45
N ASP A 96 -8.62 -16.55 13.26
CA ASP A 96 -9.93 -16.07 12.79
C ASP A 96 -9.86 -14.58 12.51
N VAL A 97 -10.56 -14.14 11.47
CA VAL A 97 -10.56 -12.75 11.03
C VAL A 97 -11.97 -12.19 11.17
N ASP A 98 -12.11 -11.13 11.95
CA ASP A 98 -13.39 -10.46 12.15
C ASP A 98 -13.80 -9.71 10.88
N VAL A 99 -15.10 -9.70 10.61
CA VAL A 99 -15.67 -8.95 9.48
C VAL A 99 -15.45 -7.46 9.69
N ALA A 100 -15.05 -6.74 8.64
CA ALA A 100 -14.81 -5.30 8.67
C ALA A 100 -16.10 -4.45 8.69
N THR A 101 -17.01 -4.72 9.63
CA THR A 101 -18.17 -3.86 9.93
C THR A 101 -17.73 -2.60 10.67
N ILE A 102 -18.54 -1.54 10.64
CA ILE A 102 -18.16 -0.30 11.32
C ILE A 102 -17.96 -0.52 12.82
N ASP A 103 -18.81 -1.32 13.48
CA ASP A 103 -18.67 -1.59 14.91
C ASP A 103 -17.37 -2.32 15.25
N ASN A 104 -16.99 -3.32 14.45
CA ASN A 104 -15.74 -4.04 14.63
C ASN A 104 -14.53 -3.13 14.38
N ILE A 105 -14.59 -2.27 13.35
CA ILE A 105 -13.56 -1.28 13.06
C ILE A 105 -13.36 -0.32 14.23
N LEU A 106 -14.44 0.20 14.83
CA LEU A 106 -14.33 1.14 15.96
C LEU A 106 -13.76 0.48 17.22
N VAL A 107 -14.13 -0.77 17.49
CA VAL A 107 -13.51 -1.58 18.57
C VAL A 107 -12.02 -1.74 18.30
N ALA A 108 -11.64 -2.16 17.09
CA ALA A 108 -10.23 -2.36 16.73
C ALA A 108 -9.42 -1.06 16.80
N ILE A 109 -9.98 0.08 16.38
CA ILE A 109 -9.35 1.40 16.51
C ILE A 109 -9.12 1.77 17.98
N THR A 110 -10.10 1.50 18.85
CA THR A 110 -9.98 1.81 20.28
C THR A 110 -8.87 0.98 20.93
N GLU A 111 -8.85 -0.33 20.68
CA GLU A 111 -7.79 -1.20 21.21
C GLU A 111 -6.41 -0.85 20.61
N TRP A 112 -6.36 -0.46 19.33
CA TRP A 112 -5.15 -0.01 18.66
C TRP A 112 -4.63 1.33 19.20
N TYR A 113 -5.54 2.26 19.52
CA TYR A 113 -5.23 3.50 20.21
C TYR A 113 -4.58 3.22 21.57
N ASP A 114 -5.18 2.34 22.38
CA ASP A 114 -4.69 2.02 23.73
C ASP A 114 -3.26 1.45 23.69
N ARG A 115 -2.98 0.59 22.70
CA ARG A 115 -1.62 0.09 22.45
C ARG A 115 -0.67 1.22 22.07
N GLY A 116 -1.06 2.08 21.13
CA GLY A 116 -0.29 3.27 20.75
C GLY A 116 -0.01 4.22 21.91
N ASP A 117 -0.97 4.40 22.81
CA ASP A 117 -0.89 5.31 23.95
C ASP A 117 0.01 4.80 25.09
N SER A 118 0.45 3.54 25.03
CA SER A 118 1.29 2.94 26.06
C SER A 118 2.70 3.56 26.15
N HIS A 119 3.27 4.03 25.03
CA HIS A 119 4.62 4.60 24.99
C HIS A 119 4.74 5.72 23.95
N VAL A 120 5.53 6.76 24.26
CA VAL A 120 5.66 7.95 23.41
C VAL A 120 6.38 7.68 22.09
N ASP A 121 7.34 6.76 22.11
CA ASP A 121 8.10 6.34 20.93
C ASP A 121 7.41 5.21 20.14
N ASN A 122 6.18 4.81 20.51
CA ASN A 122 5.42 3.87 19.69
C ASN A 122 5.14 4.45 18.31
N ARG A 123 5.00 3.53 17.35
CA ARG A 123 4.51 3.83 16.01
C ARG A 123 3.15 3.20 15.79
N LEU A 124 2.27 3.97 15.18
CA LEU A 124 0.98 3.52 14.69
C LEU A 124 1.03 3.39 13.17
N VAL A 125 0.62 2.23 12.64
CA VAL A 125 0.42 2.00 11.20
C VAL A 125 -1.04 1.67 10.97
N PHE A 126 -1.71 2.47 10.15
CA PHE A 126 -3.08 2.24 9.72
C PHE A 126 -3.09 1.96 8.23
N TYR A 127 -3.77 0.89 7.82
CA TYR A 127 -4.01 0.59 6.42
C TYR A 127 -5.48 0.31 6.19
N PHE A 128 -6.03 0.93 5.16
CA PHE A 128 -7.38 0.66 4.68
C PHE A 128 -7.37 0.46 3.17
N CYS A 129 -8.01 -0.60 2.70
CA CYS A 129 -8.35 -0.79 1.30
C CYS A 129 -9.84 -1.11 1.16
N GLY A 130 -10.51 -0.44 0.23
CA GLY A 130 -11.95 -0.58 0.00
C GLY A 130 -12.54 0.63 -0.70
N HIS A 131 -13.87 0.76 -0.66
CA HIS A 131 -14.54 1.98 -1.10
C HIS A 131 -14.24 3.15 -0.16
N GLY A 132 -14.10 4.33 -0.77
CA GLY A 132 -13.98 5.59 -0.08
C GLY A 132 -14.64 6.69 -0.90
N VAL A 133 -15.17 7.69 -0.21
CA VAL A 133 -15.72 8.90 -0.81
C VAL A 133 -15.12 10.11 -0.09
N SER A 134 -14.97 11.21 -0.81
CA SER A 134 -14.42 12.44 -0.24
C SER A 134 -15.20 13.66 -0.68
N GLN A 135 -15.26 14.69 0.16
CA GLN A 135 -15.73 16.02 -0.20
C GLN A 135 -14.80 17.04 0.46
N GLY A 136 -13.97 17.70 -0.34
CA GLY A 136 -12.94 18.59 0.19
C GLY A 136 -11.93 17.84 1.07
N GLU A 137 -11.84 18.21 2.35
CA GLU A 137 -10.96 17.55 3.34
C GLU A 137 -11.64 16.37 4.05
N ASP A 138 -12.96 16.25 3.95
CA ASP A 138 -13.74 15.19 4.59
C ASP A 138 -13.62 13.91 3.76
N MET A 139 -13.27 12.79 4.41
CA MET A 139 -13.11 11.49 3.76
C MET A 139 -13.77 10.39 4.60
N ALA A 140 -14.69 9.67 3.97
CA ALA A 140 -15.36 8.52 4.55
C ALA A 140 -14.72 7.23 3.99
N LEU A 141 -14.32 6.33 4.87
CA LEU A 141 -13.87 4.98 4.53
C LEU A 141 -15.02 4.01 4.79
N LEU A 142 -15.51 3.32 3.76
CA LEU A 142 -16.78 2.60 3.83
C LEU A 142 -16.56 1.19 4.38
N ALA A 143 -17.21 0.89 5.51
CA ALA A 143 -17.18 -0.43 6.12
C ALA A 143 -18.08 -1.42 5.34
N ALA A 144 -17.98 -2.71 5.69
CA ALA A 144 -18.72 -3.77 5.00
C ALA A 144 -20.24 -3.54 5.01
N ASP A 145 -20.76 -3.01 6.11
CA ASP A 145 -22.16 -2.74 6.41
C ASP A 145 -22.67 -1.38 5.90
N ILE A 146 -21.93 -0.69 5.02
CA ILE A 146 -22.42 0.51 4.35
C ILE A 146 -23.81 0.31 3.75
N PHE A 147 -24.72 1.28 3.94
CA PHE A 147 -26.15 1.20 3.58
C PHE A 147 -27.02 0.25 4.41
N ALA A 148 -26.54 -0.30 5.53
CA ALA A 148 -27.43 -1.00 6.47
C ALA A 148 -28.46 -0.03 7.08
N ASP A 149 -28.05 1.21 7.35
CA ASP A 149 -28.98 2.32 7.60
C ASP A 149 -29.43 2.99 6.29
N GLU A 150 -30.63 2.64 5.82
CA GLU A 150 -31.24 3.22 4.61
C GLU A 150 -31.46 4.74 4.70
N HIS A 151 -31.57 5.32 5.91
CA HIS A 151 -31.84 6.74 6.10
C HIS A 151 -30.56 7.57 6.17
N ASN A 152 -29.48 6.98 6.71
CA ASN A 152 -28.17 7.61 6.75
C ASN A 152 -27.06 6.58 6.53
N PRO A 153 -26.74 6.26 5.26
CA PRO A 153 -25.75 5.23 4.93
C PRO A 153 -24.38 5.47 5.56
N LEU A 154 -23.97 6.74 5.71
CA LEU A 154 -22.66 7.08 6.27
C LEU A 154 -22.56 6.75 7.78
N ASN A 155 -23.64 6.40 8.47
CA ASN A 155 -23.55 5.83 9.81
C ASN A 155 -22.67 4.57 9.84
N ASP A 156 -22.57 3.86 8.71
CA ASP A 156 -21.76 2.66 8.56
C ASP A 156 -20.44 2.93 7.82
N ALA A 157 -19.93 4.16 7.95
CA ALA A 157 -18.62 4.59 7.46
C ALA A 157 -17.74 5.12 8.60
N LEU A 158 -16.44 5.07 8.38
CA LEU A 158 -15.44 5.66 9.26
C LEU A 158 -15.06 7.06 8.78
N ASP A 159 -15.21 8.06 9.66
CA ASP A 159 -14.70 9.41 9.43
C ASP A 159 -13.18 9.42 9.61
N PHE A 160 -12.44 9.44 8.50
CA PHE A 160 -10.98 9.37 8.50
C PHE A 160 -10.32 10.65 9.03
N ALA A 161 -10.88 11.82 8.70
CA ALA A 161 -10.40 13.09 9.22
C ALA A 161 -10.62 13.15 10.74
N GLY A 162 -11.78 12.69 11.22
CA GLY A 162 -12.10 12.52 12.62
C GLY A 162 -11.13 11.58 13.35
N LEU A 163 -10.81 10.42 12.76
CA LEU A 163 -9.80 9.50 13.29
C LEU A 163 -8.44 10.20 13.45
N MET A 164 -7.93 10.84 12.40
CA MET A 164 -6.64 11.54 12.44
C MET A 164 -6.63 12.67 13.47
N ASN A 165 -7.76 13.35 13.67
CA ASN A 165 -7.92 14.39 14.68
C ASN A 165 -7.96 13.81 16.11
N GLY A 166 -8.65 12.71 16.34
CA GLY A 166 -8.67 12.03 17.64
C GLY A 166 -7.30 11.50 18.06
N LEU A 167 -6.51 11.01 17.10
CA LEU A 167 -5.14 10.51 17.33
C LEU A 167 -4.13 11.59 17.72
N LYS A 168 -4.48 12.89 17.67
CA LYS A 168 -3.63 13.98 18.19
C LYS A 168 -3.23 13.76 19.64
N ARG A 169 -4.12 13.15 20.45
CA ARG A 169 -3.91 12.89 21.88
C ARG A 169 -3.10 11.63 22.18
N CYS A 170 -2.96 10.72 21.22
CA CYS A 170 -2.23 9.47 21.42
C CYS A 170 -0.74 9.76 21.69
N LYS A 171 -0.13 9.09 22.66
CA LYS A 171 1.31 9.26 22.97
C LYS A 171 2.21 8.94 21.78
N ALA A 172 1.90 7.89 21.02
CA ALA A 172 2.64 7.48 19.82
C ALA A 172 2.97 8.67 18.92
N SER A 173 4.27 8.99 18.84
CA SER A 173 4.78 10.16 18.14
C SER A 173 4.84 9.98 16.64
N GLN A 174 4.84 8.74 16.12
CA GLN A 174 4.83 8.44 14.69
C GLN A 174 3.56 7.71 14.28
N GLN A 175 2.86 8.24 13.29
CA GLN A 175 1.56 7.71 12.85
C GLN A 175 1.49 7.73 11.32
N VAL A 176 1.48 6.55 10.72
CA VAL A 176 1.51 6.35 9.26
C VAL A 176 0.16 5.80 8.83
N PHE A 177 -0.43 6.38 7.79
CA PHE A 177 -1.70 5.94 7.23
C PHE A 177 -1.52 5.64 5.75
N PHE A 178 -1.98 4.48 5.32
CA PHE A 178 -2.05 4.07 3.92
C PHE A 178 -3.51 3.88 3.55
N VAL A 179 -4.01 4.75 2.68
CA VAL A 179 -5.43 4.80 2.30
C VAL A 179 -5.57 4.45 0.83
N ASP A 180 -5.89 3.17 0.59
CA ASP A 180 -6.14 2.61 -0.74
C ASP A 180 -7.62 2.57 -1.07
N ALA A 181 -8.16 3.76 -1.29
CA ALA A 181 -9.57 3.97 -1.61
C ALA A 181 -9.71 5.10 -2.63
N CYS A 182 -10.84 5.10 -3.34
CA CYS A 182 -11.24 6.25 -4.15
C CYS A 182 -11.39 7.50 -3.27
N ARG A 183 -11.18 8.65 -3.89
CA ARG A 183 -11.41 9.98 -3.29
C ARG A 183 -12.33 10.82 -4.17
N SER A 184 -13.09 10.15 -5.04
CA SER A 184 -14.10 10.77 -5.86
C SER A 184 -15.20 11.36 -5.00
N ASN A 185 -15.73 12.50 -5.45
CA ASN A 185 -16.90 13.09 -4.84
C ASN A 185 -18.10 12.15 -5.03
N SER A 186 -18.74 11.81 -3.92
CA SER A 186 -20.17 11.55 -3.92
C SER A 186 -20.82 12.76 -3.28
N ASP A 187 -21.09 13.78 -4.10
CA ASP A 187 -21.78 14.99 -3.64
C ASP A 187 -23.11 14.58 -2.99
N VAL A 188 -23.77 13.53 -3.50
CA VAL A 188 -25.02 13.00 -2.94
C VAL A 188 -24.84 12.41 -1.54
N LEU A 189 -23.87 11.51 -1.30
CA LEU A 189 -23.78 10.83 0.00
C LEU A 189 -23.38 11.79 1.14
N ILE A 190 -22.40 12.66 0.91
CA ILE A 190 -21.92 13.58 1.95
C ILE A 190 -22.89 14.75 2.12
N GLU A 191 -23.45 15.36 1.05
CA GLU A 191 -24.42 16.46 1.20
C GLU A 191 -25.75 16.01 1.79
N CYS A 192 -26.26 14.82 1.41
CA CYS A 192 -27.53 14.30 1.95
C CYS A 192 -27.44 13.88 3.42
N SER A 193 -26.23 13.60 3.93
CA SER A 193 -26.02 13.23 5.34
C SER A 193 -25.99 14.43 6.31
N GLY A 194 -26.09 15.66 5.80
CA GLY A 194 -25.93 16.90 6.56
C GLY A 194 -24.50 17.45 6.43
N ALA A 195 -24.34 18.76 6.56
CA ALA A 195 -23.06 19.42 6.27
C ALA A 195 -21.89 18.78 7.04
N ARG A 196 -20.96 18.15 6.30
CA ARG A 196 -19.68 17.57 6.77
C ARG A 196 -19.76 16.29 7.59
N PHE A 197 -20.80 15.47 7.47
CA PHE A 197 -20.79 14.13 8.08
C PHE A 197 -20.10 13.12 7.15
N ALA A 198 -18.89 12.67 7.53
CA ALA A 198 -18.12 11.66 6.80
C ALA A 198 -18.16 10.27 7.48
N GLY A 199 -19.12 10.09 8.39
CA GLY A 199 -19.33 8.86 9.14
C GLY A 199 -18.97 8.94 10.62
N ARG A 200 -18.83 7.79 11.26
CA ARG A 200 -18.62 7.69 12.70
C ARG A 200 -17.19 8.05 13.08
N THR A 201 -17.05 8.97 14.02
CA THR A 201 -15.76 9.35 14.61
C THR A 201 -15.42 8.39 15.77
N PRO A 202 -14.33 7.61 15.70
CA PRO A 202 -13.99 6.63 16.75
C PRO A 202 -13.47 7.26 18.04
N LEU A 203 -12.83 8.42 17.92
CA LEU A 203 -12.08 9.07 18.99
C LEU A 203 -12.45 10.55 19.01
N GLY A 204 -12.92 11.06 20.16
CA GLY A 204 -13.31 12.47 20.24
C GLY A 204 -12.16 13.41 19.85
N ALA A 205 -12.44 14.51 19.18
CA ALA A 205 -11.40 15.48 18.81
C ALA A 205 -10.72 16.09 20.05
N GLY A 206 -9.46 16.51 19.92
CA GLY A 206 -8.73 17.16 21.01
C GLY A 206 -7.38 17.73 20.57
N THR A 207 -6.83 18.62 21.40
CA THR A 207 -5.46 19.12 21.22
C THR A 207 -4.46 18.09 21.71
N ARG A 208 -3.29 18.02 21.06
CA ARG A 208 -2.16 17.24 21.58
C ARG A 208 -1.67 17.89 22.89
N PRO A 209 -1.52 17.13 23.99
CA PRO A 209 -0.91 17.63 25.21
C PRO A 209 0.47 18.26 24.97
N LEU A 210 0.76 19.37 25.65
CA LEU A 210 1.98 20.17 25.44
C LEU A 210 3.27 19.49 25.91
N ASP A 211 3.15 18.51 26.80
CA ASP A 211 4.23 17.71 27.36
C ASP A 211 4.64 16.53 26.46
N LEU A 212 3.82 16.20 25.45
CA LEU A 212 4.18 15.19 24.46
C LEU A 212 5.11 15.77 23.38
N PRO A 213 6.05 14.97 22.84
CA PRO A 213 6.87 15.39 21.71
C PRO A 213 5.99 15.64 20.48
N ARG A 214 6.57 16.33 19.49
CA ARG A 214 5.91 16.59 18.21
C ARG A 214 5.41 15.27 17.60
N ARG A 215 4.15 15.29 17.17
CA ARG A 215 3.55 14.21 16.39
C ARG A 215 4.02 14.33 14.94
N PHE A 216 4.62 13.28 14.42
CA PHE A 216 4.82 13.06 12.99
C PHE A 216 3.68 12.17 12.49
N HIS A 217 2.82 12.73 11.65
CA HIS A 217 1.75 11.98 11.02
C HIS A 217 1.83 12.14 9.51
N ILE A 218 1.51 11.06 8.80
CA ILE A 218 1.67 11.01 7.35
C ILE A 218 0.58 10.13 6.72
N PRO A 219 -0.40 10.74 6.05
CA PRO A 219 -1.37 9.99 5.27
C PRO A 219 -0.93 9.90 3.81
N TYR A 220 -0.65 8.68 3.36
CA TYR A 220 -0.50 8.32 1.95
C TYR A 220 -1.87 7.93 1.40
N TYR A 221 -2.24 8.56 0.29
CA TYR A 221 -3.46 8.29 -0.45
C TYR A 221 -3.10 7.64 -1.77
N ALA A 222 -3.87 6.62 -2.16
CA ALA A 222 -3.69 5.93 -3.43
C ALA A 222 -3.92 6.82 -4.65
N THR A 223 -4.67 7.92 -4.49
CA THR A 223 -5.04 8.81 -5.59
C THR A 223 -5.22 10.25 -5.10
N LEU A 224 -5.34 11.21 -6.02
CA LEU A 224 -5.63 12.62 -5.73
C LEU A 224 -7.08 12.81 -5.24
N ALA A 225 -7.35 13.95 -4.61
CA ALA A 225 -8.72 14.32 -4.26
C ALA A 225 -9.56 14.46 -5.55
N GLY A 226 -10.73 13.81 -5.58
CA GLY A 226 -11.61 13.75 -6.76
C GLY A 226 -11.40 12.52 -7.65
N ASP A 227 -10.30 11.78 -7.49
CA ASP A 227 -9.92 10.71 -8.40
C ASP A 227 -10.24 9.30 -7.88
N ARG A 228 -10.10 8.31 -8.76
CA ARG A 228 -10.34 6.89 -8.49
C ARG A 228 -9.05 6.15 -8.14
N SER A 229 -9.19 5.09 -7.35
CA SER A 229 -8.15 4.06 -7.17
C SER A 229 -8.51 2.83 -8.02
N HIS A 230 -7.49 2.15 -8.53
CA HIS A 230 -7.58 1.10 -9.52
C HIS A 230 -6.87 -0.18 -9.06
N ALA A 231 -7.39 -1.32 -9.52
CA ALA A 231 -6.85 -2.63 -9.22
C ALA A 231 -7.14 -3.61 -10.35
N ARG A 232 -6.33 -4.67 -10.44
CA ARG A 232 -6.58 -5.82 -11.32
C ARG A 232 -7.51 -6.80 -10.57
N PRO A 233 -8.60 -7.29 -11.20
CA PRO A 233 -9.56 -8.17 -10.52
C PRO A 233 -8.89 -9.40 -9.88
N GLY A 234 -9.21 -9.65 -8.60
CA GLY A 234 -8.67 -10.79 -7.83
C GLY A 234 -7.19 -10.70 -7.46
N GLN A 235 -6.52 -9.59 -7.78
CA GLN A 235 -5.12 -9.34 -7.43
C GLN A 235 -5.02 -8.23 -6.38
N VAL A 236 -3.82 -8.06 -5.82
CA VAL A 236 -3.49 -6.88 -5.03
C VAL A 236 -3.76 -5.61 -5.85
N SER A 237 -4.26 -4.57 -5.20
CA SER A 237 -4.48 -3.25 -5.81
C SER A 237 -3.16 -2.61 -6.24
N LEU A 238 -3.20 -1.78 -7.29
CA LEU A 238 -1.98 -1.20 -7.85
C LEU A 238 -1.20 -0.37 -6.83
N PHE A 239 -1.90 0.41 -6.00
CA PHE A 239 -1.26 1.18 -4.94
C PHE A 239 -0.60 0.28 -3.89
N THR A 240 -1.28 -0.78 -3.44
CA THR A 240 -0.72 -1.67 -2.41
C THR A 240 0.45 -2.48 -2.97
N GLU A 241 0.38 -2.93 -4.22
CA GLU A 241 1.51 -3.60 -4.86
C GLU A 241 2.72 -2.66 -5.02
N ALA A 242 2.49 -1.41 -5.45
CA ALA A 242 3.54 -0.40 -5.54
C ALA A 242 4.15 -0.10 -4.15
N LEU A 243 3.31 0.00 -3.11
CA LEU A 243 3.74 0.17 -1.72
C LEU A 243 4.63 -0.98 -1.27
N LEU A 244 4.23 -2.23 -1.50
CA LEU A 244 5.01 -3.40 -1.11
C LEU A 244 6.35 -3.48 -1.86
N LYS A 245 6.37 -3.25 -3.18
CA LYS A 245 7.62 -3.16 -3.97
C LYS A 245 8.52 -2.02 -3.50
N SER A 246 7.93 -0.91 -3.08
CA SER A 246 8.66 0.23 -2.54
C SER A 246 9.30 -0.11 -1.19
N LEU A 247 8.56 -0.75 -0.29
CA LEU A 247 9.05 -1.22 1.00
C LEU A 247 10.14 -2.30 0.88
N ALA A 248 10.07 -3.14 -0.15
CA ALA A 248 11.04 -4.21 -0.43
C ALA A 248 12.38 -3.71 -1.00
N GLY A 249 12.50 -2.44 -1.39
CA GLY A 249 13.79 -1.90 -1.82
C GLY A 249 13.73 -0.64 -2.67
N ALA A 250 12.69 -0.42 -3.48
CA ALA A 250 12.68 0.73 -4.37
C ALA A 250 12.68 2.07 -3.60
N ALA A 251 12.16 2.11 -2.37
CA ALA A 251 12.21 3.31 -1.50
C ALA A 251 13.40 3.33 -0.52
N SER A 252 14.38 2.45 -0.68
CA SER A 252 15.52 2.34 0.24
C SER A 252 16.69 3.25 -0.14
N ASP A 253 17.50 3.61 0.85
CA ASP A 253 18.77 4.31 0.72
C ASP A 253 19.74 3.84 1.81
N ASP A 254 21.06 3.95 1.61
CA ASP A 254 22.10 3.41 2.49
C ASP A 254 23.11 4.46 2.99
N PRO A 255 22.68 5.61 3.54
CA PRO A 255 23.59 6.71 3.88
C PRO A 255 24.68 6.33 4.91
N GLU A 256 24.43 5.32 5.73
CA GLU A 256 25.34 4.83 6.77
C GLU A 256 25.77 3.37 6.55
N GLY A 257 25.44 2.78 5.39
CA GLY A 257 25.71 1.38 5.06
C GLY A 257 24.60 0.39 5.45
N ASP A 258 23.55 0.85 6.12
CA ASP A 258 22.32 0.08 6.37
C ASP A 258 21.23 0.53 5.40
N TRP A 259 20.56 -0.40 4.73
CA TRP A 259 19.47 -0.08 3.81
C TRP A 259 18.20 0.31 4.57
N ARG A 260 17.76 1.56 4.41
CA ARG A 260 16.62 2.13 5.15
C ARG A 260 15.58 2.69 4.19
N VAL A 261 14.31 2.37 4.44
CA VAL A 261 13.16 2.99 3.79
C VAL A 261 12.71 4.19 4.61
N ASN A 262 12.74 5.37 4.01
CA ASN A 262 12.20 6.59 4.63
C ASN A 262 10.90 7.02 3.96
N THR A 263 10.13 7.84 4.68
CA THR A 263 8.80 8.29 4.23
C THR A 263 8.84 9.11 2.93
N SER A 264 9.88 9.90 2.66
CA SER A 264 9.99 10.67 1.41
C SER A 264 10.24 9.79 0.19
N HIS A 265 11.17 8.84 0.27
CA HIS A 265 11.48 7.92 -0.84
C HIS A 265 10.32 6.97 -1.12
N LEU A 266 9.48 6.70 -0.12
CA LEU A 266 8.29 5.88 -0.29
C LEU A 266 7.30 6.50 -1.29
N LEU A 267 7.05 7.82 -1.20
CA LEU A 267 6.18 8.49 -2.16
C LEU A 267 6.79 8.47 -3.57
N GLU A 268 8.08 8.78 -3.69
CA GLU A 268 8.79 8.78 -4.98
C GLU A 268 8.73 7.41 -5.66
N ALA A 269 8.97 6.33 -4.91
CA ALA A 269 8.94 4.97 -5.43
C ALA A 269 7.53 4.52 -5.83
N ILE A 270 6.52 4.80 -5.01
CA ILE A 270 5.12 4.48 -5.35
C ILE A 270 4.71 5.25 -6.61
N ASP A 271 4.98 6.55 -6.66
CA ASP A 271 4.68 7.39 -7.82
C ASP A 271 5.36 6.87 -9.09
N HIS A 272 6.63 6.45 -8.99
CA HIS A 272 7.35 5.84 -10.10
C HIS A 272 6.61 4.64 -10.66
N PHE A 273 6.24 3.66 -9.82
CA PHE A 273 5.51 2.47 -10.26
C PHE A 273 4.17 2.82 -10.91
N MET A 274 3.41 3.73 -10.32
CA MET A 274 2.11 4.16 -10.85
C MET A 274 2.21 4.84 -12.23
N HIS A 275 3.37 5.38 -12.59
CA HIS A 275 3.65 5.93 -13.92
C HIS A 275 4.20 4.92 -14.93
N GLN A 276 4.57 3.70 -14.52
CA GLN A 276 5.14 2.72 -15.45
C GLN A 276 4.05 1.90 -16.15
N PRO A 277 3.98 1.89 -17.50
CA PRO A 277 3.04 1.07 -18.25
C PRO A 277 3.16 -0.43 -17.95
N GLN A 278 4.38 -0.95 -17.77
CA GLN A 278 4.61 -2.36 -17.46
C GLN A 278 4.05 -2.77 -16.09
N PHE A 279 3.83 -1.79 -15.20
CA PHE A 279 3.27 -2.00 -13.87
C PHE A 279 1.76 -1.72 -13.84
N ALA A 280 1.36 -0.50 -14.20
CA ALA A 280 -0.02 -0.02 -14.09
C ALA A 280 -0.88 -0.29 -15.34
N GLY A 281 -0.29 -0.76 -16.44
CA GLY A 281 -0.98 -1.03 -17.70
C GLY A 281 -1.67 0.22 -18.25
N ALA A 282 -2.90 0.08 -18.73
CA ALA A 282 -3.69 1.15 -19.31
C ALA A 282 -4.02 2.32 -18.35
N VAL A 283 -3.83 2.15 -17.03
CA VAL A 283 -4.04 3.20 -16.04
C VAL A 283 -2.74 3.85 -15.55
N ALA A 284 -1.62 3.58 -16.21
CA ALA A 284 -0.35 4.23 -15.92
C ALA A 284 -0.46 5.76 -16.05
N GLY A 285 -0.05 6.48 -15.01
CA GLY A 285 -0.15 7.94 -14.92
C GLY A 285 -1.58 8.49 -14.76
N VAL A 286 -2.60 7.62 -14.67
CA VAL A 286 -3.99 8.04 -14.42
C VAL A 286 -4.25 8.15 -12.91
N GLN A 287 -3.83 7.15 -12.15
CA GLN A 287 -3.91 7.15 -10.70
C GLN A 287 -2.64 7.76 -10.12
N VAL A 288 -2.76 8.94 -9.51
CA VAL A 288 -1.62 9.69 -8.97
C VAL A 288 -1.61 9.61 -7.44
N PRO A 289 -0.67 8.87 -6.83
CA PRO A 289 -0.57 8.79 -5.38
C PRO A 289 -0.23 10.15 -4.79
N SER A 290 -0.72 10.42 -3.58
CA SER A 290 -0.48 11.71 -2.92
C SER A 290 -0.24 11.54 -1.43
N VAL A 291 0.36 12.57 -0.81
CA VAL A 291 0.60 12.63 0.63
C VAL A 291 0.05 13.93 1.18
N GLY A 292 -0.49 13.91 2.40
CA GLY A 292 -0.87 15.12 3.14
C GLY A 292 0.35 15.86 3.68
N GLU A 293 0.74 15.55 4.93
CA GLU A 293 1.99 16.01 5.52
C GLU A 293 3.11 14.97 5.29
N LEU A 294 4.33 15.42 5.00
CA LEU A 294 5.49 14.54 4.73
C LEU A 294 6.65 14.79 5.72
N PRO A 295 6.49 14.49 7.02
CA PRO A 295 7.63 14.41 7.93
C PRO A 295 8.55 13.26 7.52
N VAL A 296 9.87 13.47 7.57
CA VAL A 296 10.88 12.48 7.17
C VAL A 296 11.36 11.67 8.37
N PHE A 297 11.18 10.35 8.33
CA PHE A 297 11.75 9.39 9.28
C PHE A 297 11.91 8.01 8.66
N VAL A 298 12.72 7.15 9.27
CA VAL A 298 12.93 5.76 8.86
C VAL A 298 11.73 4.92 9.27
N LEU A 299 11.07 4.29 8.31
CA LEU A 299 9.91 3.42 8.54
C LEU A 299 10.33 1.95 8.73
N HIS A 300 11.35 1.52 8.01
CA HIS A 300 11.76 0.13 7.92
C HIS A 300 13.23 0.03 7.49
N GLU A 301 13.94 -0.98 7.98
CA GLU A 301 15.30 -1.34 7.56
C GLU A 301 15.30 -2.71 6.87
N LEU A 302 15.95 -2.82 5.72
CA LEU A 302 16.03 -4.07 4.98
C LEU A 302 17.10 -4.98 5.58
N ALA A 303 16.80 -6.27 5.72
CA ALA A 303 17.77 -7.28 6.13
C ALA A 303 18.70 -7.70 4.97
N ASP A 304 18.17 -7.67 3.75
CA ASP A 304 18.85 -8.06 2.52
C ASP A 304 19.05 -6.85 1.59
N PRO A 305 19.96 -6.93 0.60
CA PRO A 305 20.12 -5.87 -0.39
C PRO A 305 18.79 -5.57 -1.12
N PRO A 306 18.51 -4.30 -1.45
CA PRO A 306 17.21 -3.90 -1.98
C PRO A 306 16.96 -4.48 -3.36
N ILE A 307 15.71 -4.85 -3.60
CA ILE A 307 15.21 -5.22 -4.93
C ILE A 307 14.71 -3.96 -5.62
N VAL A 308 15.19 -3.73 -6.84
CA VAL A 308 15.01 -2.49 -7.59
C VAL A 308 14.48 -2.81 -8.98
N PRO A 309 13.45 -2.08 -9.48
CA PRO A 309 13.01 -2.22 -10.85
C PRO A 309 14.05 -1.69 -11.84
N VAL A 310 14.31 -2.49 -12.88
CA VAL A 310 15.20 -2.17 -13.98
C VAL A 310 14.46 -2.32 -15.30
N TYR A 311 14.51 -1.28 -16.11
CA TYR A 311 13.91 -1.25 -17.44
C TYR A 311 15.03 -1.21 -18.47
N VAL A 312 15.09 -2.22 -19.33
CA VAL A 312 16.13 -2.35 -20.35
C VAL A 312 15.51 -2.13 -21.73
N SER A 313 16.12 -1.28 -22.53
CA SER A 313 15.63 -0.95 -23.87
C SER A 313 16.78 -0.71 -24.83
N CYS A 314 16.53 -0.95 -26.11
CA CYS A 314 17.38 -0.49 -27.20
C CYS A 314 17.15 1.01 -27.46
N GLU A 315 18.08 1.65 -28.17
CA GLU A 315 17.90 3.05 -28.61
C GLU A 315 16.64 3.25 -29.45
N CYS A 316 16.40 2.33 -30.40
CA CYS A 316 15.17 2.29 -31.18
C CYS A 316 14.16 1.36 -30.49
N ALA A 317 12.94 1.84 -30.25
CA ALA A 317 11.91 1.04 -29.58
C ALA A 317 11.44 -0.17 -30.41
N GLU A 318 11.50 -0.08 -31.74
CA GLU A 318 11.18 -1.20 -32.65
C GLU A 318 12.13 -2.40 -32.43
N ASP A 319 13.38 -2.13 -32.07
CA ASP A 319 14.39 -3.16 -31.82
C ASP A 319 14.09 -3.95 -30.55
N ASN A 320 13.33 -3.39 -29.59
CA ASN A 320 12.95 -4.10 -28.37
C ASN A 320 12.17 -5.39 -28.68
N ALA A 321 11.34 -5.37 -29.73
CA ALA A 321 10.50 -6.50 -30.09
C ALA A 321 11.31 -7.69 -30.64
N ALA A 322 12.40 -7.39 -31.34
CA ALA A 322 13.25 -8.37 -32.02
C ALA A 322 14.47 -8.79 -31.18
N ALA A 323 14.85 -8.01 -30.17
CA ALA A 323 16.03 -8.26 -29.36
C ALA A 323 15.85 -9.47 -28.41
N GLU A 324 16.85 -10.36 -28.39
CA GLU A 324 17.10 -11.20 -27.22
C GLU A 324 17.82 -10.36 -26.17
N PHE A 325 17.19 -10.14 -25.01
CA PHE A 325 17.85 -9.47 -23.89
C PHE A 325 18.46 -10.48 -22.93
N VAL A 326 19.67 -10.20 -22.46
CA VAL A 326 20.37 -10.99 -21.46
C VAL A 326 20.89 -10.09 -20.34
N CYS A 327 20.68 -10.49 -19.10
CA CYS A 327 21.23 -9.86 -17.92
C CYS A 327 22.24 -10.80 -17.25
N ARG A 328 23.44 -10.30 -16.98
CA ARG A 328 24.52 -11.05 -16.32
C ARG A 328 24.98 -10.35 -15.05
N GLU A 329 25.44 -11.14 -14.09
CA GLU A 329 26.06 -10.68 -12.85
C GLU A 329 27.33 -11.50 -12.61
N GLY A 330 28.48 -10.85 -12.46
CA GLY A 330 29.77 -11.56 -12.31
C GLY A 330 30.08 -12.51 -13.47
N GLY A 331 29.61 -12.18 -14.69
CA GLY A 331 29.76 -13.01 -15.89
C GLY A 331 28.76 -14.17 -16.01
N GLN A 332 27.97 -14.46 -14.97
CA GLN A 332 26.93 -15.50 -15.01
C GLN A 332 25.61 -14.93 -15.51
N GLU A 333 24.93 -15.67 -16.39
CA GLU A 333 23.59 -15.32 -16.83
C GLU A 333 22.59 -15.46 -15.67
N ARG A 334 21.84 -14.39 -15.42
CA ARG A 334 20.80 -14.35 -14.39
C ARG A 334 19.41 -14.46 -15.01
N LEU A 335 19.15 -13.63 -16.02
CA LEU A 335 17.85 -13.53 -16.68
C LEU A 335 18.04 -13.40 -18.19
N ARG A 336 17.05 -13.87 -18.92
CA ARG A 336 16.97 -13.78 -20.38
C ARG A 336 15.53 -13.53 -20.80
N ARG A 337 15.35 -12.66 -21.79
CA ARG A 337 14.10 -12.53 -22.55
C ARG A 337 14.36 -12.91 -24.00
N PRO A 338 13.81 -14.04 -24.50
CA PRO A 338 13.97 -14.42 -25.89
C PRO A 338 13.20 -13.47 -26.84
N PRO A 339 13.54 -13.43 -28.13
CA PRO A 339 12.78 -12.66 -29.12
C PRO A 339 11.32 -13.14 -29.16
N GLY A 340 10.38 -12.18 -29.23
CA GLY A 340 8.94 -12.47 -29.27
C GLY A 340 8.29 -12.80 -27.92
N ASP A 341 9.05 -12.92 -26.83
CA ASP A 341 8.52 -12.91 -25.46
C ASP A 341 8.31 -11.44 -25.02
N VAL A 342 7.33 -10.81 -25.64
CA VAL A 342 7.02 -9.38 -25.52
C VAL A 342 5.57 -9.20 -25.09
N ASP A 343 5.26 -8.05 -24.54
CA ASP A 343 3.86 -7.67 -24.30
C ASP A 343 3.15 -7.59 -25.67
N GLU A 344 2.10 -8.38 -25.88
CA GLU A 344 1.35 -8.39 -27.14
C GLU A 344 0.62 -7.05 -27.38
N GLU A 345 0.27 -6.32 -26.32
CA GLU A 345 -0.38 -5.02 -26.40
C GLU A 345 0.64 -3.89 -26.64
N ASP A 346 1.88 -4.08 -26.19
CA ASP A 346 3.01 -3.16 -26.45
C ASP A 346 4.32 -3.92 -26.75
N PRO A 347 4.49 -4.42 -27.99
CA PRO A 347 5.67 -5.21 -28.37
C PRO A 347 6.99 -4.41 -28.30
N GLN A 348 6.90 -3.07 -28.28
CA GLN A 348 8.03 -2.17 -28.22
C GLN A 348 8.40 -1.80 -26.78
N SER A 349 7.68 -2.34 -25.79
CA SER A 349 7.91 -2.09 -24.38
C SER A 349 9.32 -2.48 -23.92
N GLU A 350 9.82 -1.70 -22.96
CA GLU A 350 11.08 -2.00 -22.28
C GLU A 350 10.98 -3.35 -21.56
N TRP A 351 12.09 -4.09 -21.52
CA TRP A 351 12.21 -5.28 -20.68
C TRP A 351 12.28 -4.86 -19.21
N ALA A 352 11.16 -5.01 -18.51
CA ALA A 352 11.06 -4.74 -17.08
C ALA A 352 11.42 -5.98 -16.26
N ILE A 353 12.40 -5.85 -15.37
CA ILE A 353 12.87 -6.89 -14.46
C ILE A 353 13.16 -6.32 -13.08
N GLU A 354 13.20 -7.19 -12.08
CA GLU A 354 13.56 -6.82 -10.71
C GLU A 354 14.90 -7.45 -10.36
N LEU A 355 15.85 -6.62 -9.92
CA LEU A 355 17.21 -7.03 -9.60
C LEU A 355 17.62 -6.51 -8.22
N SER A 356 18.40 -7.30 -7.49
CA SER A 356 19.04 -6.84 -6.26
C SER A 356 20.06 -5.73 -6.55
N PHE A 357 20.44 -4.96 -5.54
CA PHE A 357 21.59 -4.06 -5.62
C PHE A 357 22.85 -4.81 -6.07
N GLY A 358 23.54 -4.30 -7.09
CA GLY A 358 24.71 -4.97 -7.66
C GLY A 358 25.19 -4.37 -8.98
N ASN A 359 26.25 -4.95 -9.54
CA ASN A 359 26.77 -4.58 -10.87
C ASN A 359 26.35 -5.63 -11.89
N TYR A 360 25.68 -5.17 -12.95
CA TYR A 360 25.12 -6.02 -13.98
C TYR A 360 25.60 -5.62 -15.36
N ASP A 361 25.76 -6.62 -16.22
CA ASP A 361 26.00 -6.43 -17.64
C ASP A 361 24.71 -6.78 -18.40
N PHE A 362 24.22 -5.80 -19.17
CA PHE A 362 23.04 -5.95 -20.02
C PHE A 362 23.47 -6.09 -21.47
N GLU A 363 22.82 -7.01 -22.17
CA GLU A 363 23.09 -7.33 -23.57
C GLU A 363 21.76 -7.38 -24.34
N ALA A 364 21.73 -6.79 -25.54
CA ALA A 364 20.65 -6.96 -26.52
C ALA A 364 21.23 -7.50 -27.82
N ARG A 365 20.67 -8.61 -28.32
CA ARG A 365 21.08 -9.25 -29.57
C ARG A 365 20.00 -9.11 -30.62
N LEU A 366 20.29 -8.39 -31.70
CA LEU A 366 19.39 -8.16 -32.84
C LEU A 366 19.71 -9.10 -34.04
N GLY A 367 20.61 -10.06 -33.83
CA GLY A 367 21.10 -11.04 -34.80
C GLY A 367 22.51 -11.52 -34.43
N ASP A 368 23.13 -12.37 -35.25
CA ASP A 368 24.42 -13.00 -34.94
C ASP A 368 25.61 -12.01 -34.79
N HIS A 369 25.45 -10.77 -35.27
CA HIS A 369 26.53 -9.77 -35.33
C HIS A 369 26.17 -8.40 -34.75
N ASP A 370 24.93 -8.17 -34.31
CA ASP A 370 24.51 -6.90 -33.72
C ASP A 370 24.20 -7.13 -32.24
N VAL A 371 25.23 -6.94 -31.42
CA VAL A 371 25.20 -7.15 -29.97
C VAL A 371 25.52 -5.82 -29.28
N LEU A 372 24.54 -5.27 -28.58
CA LEU A 372 24.67 -4.05 -27.79
C LEU A 372 24.91 -4.43 -26.34
N THR A 373 25.87 -3.80 -25.67
CA THR A 373 26.19 -4.12 -24.26
C THR A 373 26.35 -2.87 -23.41
N LYS A 374 25.98 -2.97 -22.13
CA LYS A 374 26.17 -1.91 -21.15
C LYS A 374 26.26 -2.46 -19.73
N SER A 375 27.32 -2.07 -19.02
CA SER A 375 27.48 -2.37 -17.58
C SER A 375 26.89 -1.25 -16.74
N VAL A 376 26.06 -1.59 -15.75
CA VAL A 376 25.39 -0.61 -14.87
C VAL A 376 25.33 -1.14 -13.43
N THR A 377 25.56 -0.23 -12.48
CA THR A 377 25.24 -0.49 -11.06
C THR A 377 23.76 -0.26 -10.81
N VAL A 378 23.05 -1.32 -10.44
CA VAL A 378 21.65 -1.28 -10.00
C VAL A 378 21.61 -0.83 -8.55
N ARG A 379 20.84 0.23 -8.30
CA ARG A 379 20.58 0.80 -6.97
C ARG A 379 19.25 1.57 -7.01
N PRO A 380 18.55 1.76 -5.88
CA PRO A 380 17.28 2.51 -5.81
C PRO A 380 17.32 3.91 -6.45
N VAL A 381 16.19 4.52 -6.81
CA VAL A 381 14.81 3.99 -6.74
C VAL A 381 14.50 3.02 -7.88
N PHE A 382 15.08 3.24 -9.06
CA PHE A 382 14.94 2.42 -10.26
C PHE A 382 16.13 2.65 -11.20
N ARG A 383 16.28 1.80 -12.24
CA ARG A 383 17.24 2.03 -13.32
C ARG A 383 16.60 1.87 -14.69
N ARG A 384 16.92 2.80 -15.60
CA ARG A 384 16.67 2.64 -17.04
C ARG A 384 18.00 2.43 -17.76
N VAL A 385 18.09 1.33 -18.49
CA VAL A 385 19.28 0.91 -19.22
C VAL A 385 18.99 0.96 -20.71
N GLN A 386 19.30 2.10 -21.33
CA GLN A 386 19.28 2.22 -22.78
C GLN A 386 20.58 1.67 -23.37
N LEU A 387 20.47 0.65 -24.21
CA LEU A 387 21.53 0.01 -24.97
C LEU A 387 21.67 0.71 -26.33
N VAL A 388 22.82 1.32 -26.55
CA VAL A 388 23.14 2.10 -27.75
C VAL A 388 24.28 1.44 -28.52
N LYS A 389 24.36 1.71 -29.82
CA LYS A 389 25.54 1.32 -30.60
C LYS A 389 26.76 2.11 -30.09
N PRO A 390 27.93 1.46 -29.94
CA PRO A 390 29.13 2.09 -29.40
C PRO A 390 29.68 3.23 -30.26
#